data_AF-A0A536LDZ2-F1
#
_entry.id   AF-A0A536LDZ2-F1
#
_cell.length_a   1.000
_cell.length_b   1.000
_cell.length_c   1.000
_cell.angle_alpha   90.00
_cell.angle_beta   90.00
_cell.angle_gamma   90.00
#
_symmetry.space_group_name_H-M   'P 1'
#
loop_
_entity.id
_entity.type
_entity.pdbx_description
1 polymer ?
#
loop_
_entity_poly.entity_id
_entity_poly.type
_entity_poly.pdbx_seq_one_letter_code
_entity_poly.pdbx_strand_id
1 'polypeptide(L)'
;MRPRCLLRPRPDHQHRWRPAHDVKASPGNREYHCSSGRIRLAVQTEEQWHSLAVCLGRPELAYEGAWEAVRDSPPDGGIARVLEEMFAEDPAHVWAKRLQARGVPCEGPIFREET
;
A
#
# COMPACT_ATOMS: atom_id res chain seq x y z
N MET A 1 10.75 30.41 49.21
CA MET A 1 9.43 30.24 48.58
C MET A 1 9.62 30.12 47.07
N ARG A 2 9.21 29.00 46.46
CA ARG A 2 9.25 28.80 44.99
C ARG A 2 7.82 28.64 44.48
N PRO A 3 7.39 29.48 43.55
CA PRO A 3 6.62 29.00 42.39
C PRO A 3 7.16 29.67 41.12
N ARG A 4 7.03 29.17 39.90
CA ARG A 4 6.01 28.31 39.30
C ARG A 4 6.63 27.79 37.99
N CYS A 5 6.54 26.48 37.75
CA CYS A 5 6.89 25.89 36.47
C CYS A 5 6.07 26.55 35.35
N LEU A 6 6.74 27.30 34.49
CA LEU A 6 6.21 27.68 33.19
C LEU A 6 6.15 26.38 32.37
N LEU A 7 4.93 25.86 32.20
CA LEU A 7 4.59 24.87 31.18
C LEU A 7 5.11 25.40 29.85
N ARG A 8 6.26 24.90 29.41
CA ARG A 8 6.68 25.04 28.02
C ARG A 8 5.61 24.34 27.19
N PRO A 9 4.91 25.00 26.25
CA PRO A 9 4.12 24.27 25.29
C PRO A 9 5.06 23.31 24.58
N ARG A 10 4.73 22.01 24.60
CA ARG A 10 5.46 21.03 23.80
C ARG A 10 5.43 21.53 22.34
N PRO A 11 6.56 21.53 21.61
CA PRO A 11 6.51 21.81 20.20
C PRO A 11 5.63 20.74 19.58
N ASP A 12 4.52 21.20 19.00
CA ASP A 12 3.63 20.41 18.18
C ASP A 12 4.46 19.86 17.01
N HIS A 13 4.91 18.62 17.16
CA HIS A 13 5.73 17.91 16.18
C HIS A 13 4.85 17.43 15.00
N GLN A 14 3.87 18.23 14.56
CA GLN A 14 2.99 17.90 13.44
C GLN A 14 3.53 18.34 12.08
N HIS A 15 4.80 18.73 11.99
CA HIS A 15 5.52 18.69 10.72
C HIS A 15 5.98 17.27 10.35
N ARG A 16 5.14 16.25 10.61
CA ARG A 16 5.29 14.92 10.03
C ARG A 16 4.71 14.98 8.63
N TRP A 17 5.55 15.32 7.65
CA TRP A 17 5.37 15.03 6.22
C TRP A 17 4.00 15.41 5.62
N ARG A 18 3.93 16.52 4.86
CA ARG A 18 2.88 16.70 3.84
C ARG A 18 3.29 15.85 2.62
N PRO A 19 2.62 14.74 2.27
CA PRO A 19 2.87 14.10 0.99
C PRO A 19 2.24 15.00 -0.08
N ALA A 20 3.04 15.39 -1.07
CA ALA A 20 2.51 15.95 -2.30
C ALA A 20 1.71 14.83 -3.00
N HIS A 21 0.46 15.14 -3.36
CA HIS A 21 -0.60 14.25 -3.85
C HIS A 21 -1.44 13.60 -2.75
N ASP A 22 -2.60 14.21 -2.51
CA ASP A 22 -3.74 13.68 -1.77
C ASP A 22 -4.39 12.50 -2.55
N VAL A 23 -3.59 11.51 -2.97
CA VAL A 23 -4.13 10.24 -3.43
C VAL A 23 -4.49 9.48 -2.17
N LYS A 24 -5.78 9.50 -1.83
CA LYS A 24 -6.38 8.75 -0.72
C LYS A 24 -5.69 7.38 -0.62
N ALA A 25 -5.05 7.10 0.52
CA ALA A 25 -4.40 5.82 0.73
C ALA A 25 -5.50 4.75 0.71
N SER A 26 -5.43 3.88 -0.28
CA SER A 26 -6.39 2.79 -0.52
C SER A 26 -5.60 1.48 -0.63
N PRO A 27 -6.24 0.32 -0.50
CA PRO A 27 -5.56 -0.98 -0.66
C PRO A 27 -4.89 -1.11 -2.04
N GLY A 28 -5.41 -0.46 -3.09
CA GLY A 28 -4.78 -0.43 -4.41
C GLY A 28 -3.60 0.55 -4.55
N ASN A 29 -3.41 1.47 -3.61
CA ASN A 29 -2.34 2.48 -3.63
C ASN A 29 -1.56 2.50 -2.31
N ARG A 30 -0.78 1.45 -2.05
CA ARG A 30 -0.07 1.22 -0.79
C ARG A 30 1.21 0.38 -1.00
N GLU A 31 2.16 0.54 -0.09
CA GLU A 31 3.33 -0.34 0.05
C GLU A 31 2.98 -1.62 0.82
N TYR A 32 3.29 -2.77 0.21
CA TYR A 32 3.12 -4.10 0.77
C TYR A 32 4.48 -4.73 1.09
N HIS A 33 4.52 -5.40 2.23
CA HIS A 33 5.66 -6.18 2.66
C HIS A 33 5.57 -7.57 2.03
N CYS A 34 6.57 -7.93 1.24
CA CYS A 34 6.69 -9.27 0.70
C CYS A 34 7.63 -10.11 1.56
N SER A 35 7.72 -11.41 1.24
CA SER A 35 8.69 -12.33 1.87
C SER A 35 10.12 -11.77 1.85
N SER A 36 10.51 -11.20 0.70
CA SER A 36 11.78 -10.49 0.52
C SER A 36 11.56 -9.20 -0.23
N GLY A 37 11.92 -8.07 0.38
CA GLY A 37 11.74 -6.74 -0.17
C GLY A 37 10.32 -6.21 -0.02
N ARG A 38 10.08 -5.04 -0.61
CA ARG A 38 8.79 -4.36 -0.60
C ARG A 38 8.36 -4.04 -2.03
N ILE A 39 7.05 -4.03 -2.25
CA ILE A 39 6.45 -3.54 -3.49
C ILE A 39 5.42 -2.47 -3.15
N ARG A 40 5.27 -1.48 -4.00
CA ARG A 40 4.21 -0.49 -3.92
C ARG A 40 3.23 -0.73 -5.04
N LEU A 41 1.95 -0.86 -4.71
CA LEU A 41 0.89 -0.84 -5.70
C LEU A 41 0.48 0.60 -5.96
N ALA A 42 0.24 0.92 -7.23
CA ALA A 42 -0.25 2.21 -7.69
C ALA A 42 -1.44 2.02 -8.64
N VAL A 43 -2.34 1.11 -8.26
CA VAL A 43 -3.55 0.78 -9.00
C VAL A 43 -4.50 1.98 -8.94
N GLN A 44 -4.94 2.44 -10.10
CA GLN A 44 -5.80 3.62 -10.23
C GLN A 44 -7.12 3.35 -10.95
N THR A 45 -7.21 2.24 -11.71
CA THR A 45 -8.42 1.86 -12.46
C THR A 45 -8.90 0.46 -12.09
N GLU A 46 -10.18 0.20 -12.37
CA GLU A 46 -10.78 -1.12 -12.16
C GLU A 46 -10.11 -2.19 -13.01
N GLU A 47 -9.75 -1.90 -14.26
CA GLU A 47 -9.05 -2.84 -15.14
C GLU A 47 -7.70 -3.31 -14.55
N GLN A 48 -6.98 -2.38 -13.91
CA GLN A 48 -5.72 -2.67 -13.22
C GLN A 48 -5.98 -3.50 -11.95
N TRP A 49 -7.03 -3.17 -11.19
CA TRP A 49 -7.45 -3.95 -10.02
C TRP A 49 -7.84 -5.38 -10.41
N HIS A 50 -8.60 -5.53 -11.49
CA HIS A 50 -8.99 -6.82 -12.04
C HIS A 50 -7.77 -7.62 -12.50
N SER A 51 -6.85 -6.99 -13.23
CA SER A 51 -5.61 -7.64 -13.66
C SER A 51 -4.76 -8.11 -12.47
N LEU A 52 -4.73 -7.35 -11.38
CA LEU A 52 -4.10 -7.73 -10.12
C LEU A 52 -4.84 -8.90 -9.44
N ALA A 53 -6.17 -8.86 -9.34
CA ALA A 53 -6.96 -9.93 -8.74
C ALA A 53 -6.78 -11.27 -9.47
N VAL A 54 -6.78 -11.24 -10.81
CA VAL A 54 -6.45 -12.44 -11.61
C VAL A 54 -4.98 -12.84 -11.40
N CYS A 55 -4.07 -11.91 -11.13
CA CYS A 55 -2.64 -12.19 -10.88
C CYS A 55 -2.45 -12.95 -9.56
N LEU A 56 -3.21 -12.56 -8.55
CA LEU A 56 -3.29 -13.21 -7.25
C LEU A 56 -4.07 -14.54 -7.30
N GLY A 57 -4.58 -14.93 -8.47
CA GLY A 57 -5.39 -16.15 -8.62
C GLY A 57 -6.78 -16.05 -8.00
N ARG A 58 -7.23 -14.85 -7.62
CA ARG A 58 -8.54 -14.57 -7.02
C ARG A 58 -9.34 -13.57 -7.83
N PRO A 59 -9.86 -13.96 -9.01
CA PRO A 59 -10.76 -13.10 -9.79
C PRO A 59 -12.04 -12.74 -9.02
N GLU A 60 -12.42 -13.53 -8.02
CA GLU A 60 -13.53 -13.25 -7.09
C GLU A 60 -13.40 -11.90 -6.35
N LEU A 61 -12.18 -11.39 -6.18
CA LEU A 61 -11.91 -10.09 -5.54
C LEU A 61 -12.08 -8.91 -6.50
N ALA A 62 -12.33 -9.16 -7.79
CA ALA A 62 -12.55 -8.15 -8.82
C ALA A 62 -13.94 -8.30 -9.46
N TYR A 63 -14.97 -8.40 -8.62
CA TYR A 63 -16.34 -8.22 -9.09
C TYR A 63 -16.59 -6.77 -9.55
N GLU A 64 -17.66 -6.55 -10.31
CA GLU A 64 -18.05 -5.22 -10.80
C GLU A 64 -18.25 -4.25 -9.62
N GLY A 65 -17.53 -3.12 -9.60
CA GLY A 65 -17.56 -2.16 -8.48
C GLY A 65 -16.67 -2.54 -7.29
N ALA A 66 -15.93 -3.65 -7.35
CA ALA A 66 -14.94 -4.00 -6.33
C ALA A 66 -13.87 -2.92 -6.19
N TRP A 67 -13.45 -2.32 -7.31
CA TRP A 67 -12.49 -1.21 -7.28
C TRP A 67 -13.03 0.00 -6.52
N GLU A 68 -14.30 0.35 -6.70
CA GLU A 68 -14.91 1.48 -5.97
C GLU A 68 -14.98 1.19 -4.47
N ALA A 69 -15.38 -0.04 -4.10
CA ALA A 69 -15.39 -0.49 -2.71
C ALA A 69 -13.98 -0.45 -2.09
N VAL A 70 -12.96 -0.88 -2.84
CA VAL A 70 -11.54 -0.85 -2.43
C VAL A 70 -11.04 0.58 -2.30
N ARG A 71 -11.32 1.41 -3.30
CA ARG A 71 -10.91 2.83 -3.35
C ARG A 71 -11.48 3.61 -2.18
N ASP A 72 -12.74 3.36 -1.83
CA ASP A 72 -13.37 4.04 -0.70
C ASP A 72 -12.99 3.44 0.66
N SER A 73 -12.63 2.15 0.67
CA SER A 73 -12.21 1.43 1.88
C SER A 73 -10.94 2.00 2.51
N PRO A 74 -10.79 1.86 3.84
CA PRO A 74 -9.57 2.24 4.54
C PRO A 74 -8.36 1.41 4.07
N PRO A 75 -7.15 2.00 4.09
CA PRO A 75 -5.94 1.34 3.62
C PRO A 75 -5.54 0.13 4.46
N ASP A 76 -6.00 0.01 5.70
CA ASP A 76 -5.78 -1.12 6.62
C ASP A 76 -7.02 -2.04 6.73
N GLY A 77 -7.92 -1.98 5.75
CA GLY A 77 -9.10 -2.84 5.69
C GLY A 77 -8.76 -4.32 5.46
N GLY A 78 -9.80 -5.17 5.50
CA GLY A 78 -9.63 -6.62 5.30
C GLY A 78 -8.93 -6.98 3.99
N ILE A 79 -9.23 -6.25 2.90
CA ILE A 79 -8.60 -6.45 1.59
C ILE A 79 -7.09 -6.19 1.66
N ALA A 80 -6.64 -5.18 2.38
CA ALA A 80 -5.22 -4.89 2.52
C ALA A 80 -4.48 -6.00 3.28
N ARG A 81 -5.10 -6.59 4.31
CA ARG A 81 -4.51 -7.75 5.01
C ARG A 81 -4.43 -8.97 4.10
N VAL A 82 -5.47 -9.25 3.32
CA VAL A 82 -5.46 -10.35 2.34
C VAL A 82 -4.35 -10.13 1.31
N LEU A 83 -4.20 -8.91 0.80
CA LEU A 83 -3.12 -8.57 -0.12
C LEU A 83 -1.74 -8.74 0.55
N GLU A 84 -1.58 -8.28 1.78
CA GLU A 84 -0.33 -8.43 2.53
C GLU A 84 0.03 -9.90 2.75
N GLU A 85 -0.92 -10.75 3.12
CA GLU A 85 -0.72 -12.20 3.27
C GLU A 85 -0.30 -12.85 1.94
N MET A 86 -0.98 -12.50 0.83
CA MET A 86 -0.64 -13.00 -0.50
C MET A 86 0.76 -12.55 -0.94
N PHE A 87 1.08 -11.27 -0.71
CA PHE A 87 2.39 -10.73 -1.05
C PHE A 87 3.49 -11.30 -0.16
N ALA A 88 3.18 -11.75 1.05
CA ALA A 88 4.11 -12.43 1.95
C ALA A 88 4.47 -13.86 1.50
N GLU A 89 3.69 -14.49 0.61
CA GLU A 89 3.98 -15.85 0.11
C GLU A 89 5.21 -15.91 -0.80
N ASP A 90 5.40 -14.89 -1.63
CA ASP A 90 6.43 -14.83 -2.68
C ASP A 90 7.29 -13.56 -2.50
N PRO A 91 8.55 -13.55 -2.96
CA PRO A 91 9.41 -12.37 -2.85
C PRO A 91 8.97 -11.24 -3.80
N ALA A 92 9.25 -9.99 -3.43
CA ALA A 92 8.83 -8.78 -4.14
C ALA A 92 9.16 -8.79 -5.64
N HIS A 93 10.30 -9.36 -6.02
CA HIS A 93 10.74 -9.40 -7.41
C HIS A 93 9.93 -10.37 -8.28
N VAL A 94 9.49 -11.49 -7.69
CA VAL A 94 8.59 -12.44 -8.37
C VAL A 94 7.25 -11.77 -8.60
N TRP A 95 6.71 -11.09 -7.58
CA TRP A 95 5.47 -10.34 -7.71
C TRP A 95 5.57 -9.19 -8.71
N ALA A 96 6.60 -8.35 -8.63
CA ALA A 96 6.81 -7.25 -9.57
C ALA A 96 6.91 -7.76 -11.02
N LYS A 97 7.58 -8.88 -11.27
CA LYS A 97 7.64 -9.48 -12.62
C LYS A 97 6.26 -9.98 -13.08
N ARG A 98 5.50 -10.64 -12.20
CA ARG A 98 4.12 -11.11 -12.51
C ARG A 98 3.16 -9.94 -12.76
N LEU A 99 3.23 -8.90 -11.95
CA LEU A 99 2.39 -7.69 -12.05
C LEU A 99 2.71 -6.89 -13.32
N GLN A 100 3.99 -6.66 -13.62
CA GLN A 100 4.42 -5.99 -14.85
C GLN A 100 4.04 -6.77 -16.10
N ALA A 101 4.16 -8.11 -16.08
CA ALA A 101 3.74 -8.96 -17.20
C ALA A 101 2.23 -8.84 -17.52
N ARG A 102 1.43 -8.39 -16.55
CA ARG A 102 -0.01 -8.15 -16.71
C ARG A 102 -0.38 -6.68 -16.86
N GLY A 103 0.61 -5.78 -16.92
CA GLY A 103 0.37 -4.34 -17.05
C GLY A 103 -0.17 -3.68 -15.78
N VAL A 104 -0.01 -4.31 -14.61
CA VAL A 104 -0.42 -3.69 -13.33
C VAL A 104 0.66 -2.69 -12.90
N PRO A 105 0.30 -1.41 -12.69
CA PRO A 105 1.26 -0.41 -12.22
C PRO A 105 1.67 -0.70 -10.77
N CYS A 106 2.95 -1.05 -10.63
CA CYS A 106 3.60 -1.27 -9.35
C CYS A 106 4.99 -0.61 -9.36
N GLU A 107 5.40 -0.06 -8.23
CA GLU A 107 6.77 0.44 -8.02
C GLU A 107 7.52 -0.56 -7.13
N GLY A 108 8.65 -1.08 -7.62
CA GLY A 108 9.46 -2.10 -6.94
C GLY A 108 9.97 -3.17 -7.90
N PRO A 109 10.70 -4.19 -7.42
CA PRO A 109 10.99 -4.52 -6.01
C PRO A 109 11.99 -3.55 -5.37
N ILE A 110 11.63 -3.01 -4.21
CA ILE A 110 12.53 -2.20 -3.40
C ILE A 110 13.30 -3.16 -2.50
N PHE A 111 14.52 -3.47 -2.89
CA PHE A 111 15.47 -4.17 -2.03
C PHE A 111 16.21 -3.13 -1.20
N ARG A 112 16.32 -3.34 0.13
CA ARG A 112 17.32 -2.61 0.89
C ARG A 112 18.68 -3.21 0.53
N GLU A 113 19.46 -2.51 -0.27
CA GLU A 113 20.88 -2.81 -0.44
C GLU A 113 21.57 -2.51 0.90
N GLU A 114 21.94 -3.56 1.63
CA GLU A 114 22.79 -3.46 2.81
C GLU A 114 24.25 -3.54 2.35
N THR A 115 25.02 -2.49 2.66
CA THR A 115 26.46 -2.37 2.35
C THR A 115 27.29 -3.01 3.45
#